data_AF-A0A958UC19-F1
#
_entry.id   AF-A0A958UC19-F1
#
_cell.length_a   1.000
_cell.length_b   1.000
_cell.length_c   1.000
_cell.angle_alpha   90.00
_cell.angle_beta   90.00
_cell.angle_gamma   90.00
#
_symmetry.space_group_name_H-M   'P 1'
#
loop_
_entity.id
_entity.type
_entity.pdbx_description
1 polymer ?
#
loop_
_entity_poly.entity_id
_entity_poly.type
_entity_poly.pdbx_seq_one_letter_code
_entity_poly.pdbx_strand_id
1 'polypeptide(L)'
;PALIQFTHRILAYLLVLATIYMYFIYRRNLSKISSNWLNSSVLLICLQLILGVLIVLNINPGIPLFYGVSHQLVGLLFFTSLLFLKFSLRKDIN
;
A
#
# COMPACT_ATOMS: atom_id res chain seq x y z
N PRO A 1 -0.69 18.36 15.25
CA PRO A 1 -0.68 16.88 15.32
C PRO A 1 -1.98 16.21 14.84
N ALA A 2 -3.16 16.57 15.37
CA ALA A 2 -4.43 15.92 15.03
C ALA A 2 -4.81 16.05 13.54
N LEU A 3 -4.64 17.24 12.94
CA LEU A 3 -4.92 17.45 11.51
C LEU A 3 -4.05 16.57 10.61
N ILE A 4 -2.75 16.41 10.92
CA ILE A 4 -1.82 15.58 10.15
C ILE A 4 -2.21 14.10 10.23
N GLN A 5 -2.61 13.63 11.42
CA GLN A 5 -3.10 12.25 11.56
C GLN A 5 -4.43 12.05 10.83
N PHE A 6 -5.31 13.05 10.83
CA PHE A 6 -6.57 13.01 10.09
C PHE A 6 -6.35 12.96 8.58
N THR A 7 -5.52 13.85 8.03
CA THR A 7 -5.20 13.85 6.59
C THR A 7 -4.51 12.58 6.16
N HIS A 8 -3.61 12.03 6.98
CA HIS A 8 -2.96 10.75 6.70
C HIS A 8 -3.96 9.58 6.60
N ARG A 9 -4.97 9.53 7.48
CA ARG A 9 -6.03 8.49 7.43
C ARG A 9 -6.88 8.60 6.18
N ILE A 10 -7.26 9.82 5.79
CA ILE A 10 -8.01 10.06 4.54
C ILE A 10 -7.19 9.57 3.33
N LEU A 11 -5.91 9.94 3.28
CA LEU A 11 -5.02 9.51 2.21
C LEU A 11 -4.88 7.99 2.16
N ALA A 12 -4.75 7.33 3.32
CA ALA A 12 -4.69 5.87 3.39
C ALA A 12 -5.95 5.21 2.81
N TYR A 13 -7.15 5.69 3.16
CA TYR A 13 -8.40 5.17 2.59
C TYR A 13 -8.49 5.39 1.08
N LEU A 14 -8.08 6.56 0.60
CA LEU A 14 -8.05 6.86 -0.83
C LEU A 14 -7.10 5.93 -1.58
N LEU A 15 -5.90 5.69 -1.04
CA LEU A 15 -4.92 4.78 -1.63
C LEU A 15 -5.41 3.32 -1.67
N VAL A 16 -6.08 2.86 -0.61
CA VAL A 16 -6.69 1.52 -0.59
C VAL A 16 -7.75 1.40 -1.69
N LEU A 17 -8.68 2.34 -1.77
CA LEU A 17 -9.73 2.35 -2.79
C LEU A 17 -9.15 2.42 -4.20
N ALA A 18 -8.18 3.30 -4.44
CA ALA A 18 -7.50 3.43 -5.73
C ALA A 18 -6.77 2.15 -6.15
N THR A 19 -6.10 1.48 -5.20
CA THR A 19 -5.36 0.23 -5.46
C THR A 19 -6.32 -0.92 -5.77
N ILE A 20 -7.44 -1.02 -5.03
CA ILE A 20 -8.48 -2.02 -5.29
C ILE A 20 -9.16 -1.76 -6.63
N TYR A 21 -9.47 -0.51 -6.95
CA TYR A 21 -10.04 -0.12 -8.23
C TYR A 21 -9.11 -0.50 -9.40
N MET A 22 -7.82 -0.16 -9.27
CA MET A 22 -6.78 -0.56 -10.23
C MET A 22 -6.70 -2.08 -10.38
N TYR A 23 -6.80 -2.83 -9.28
CA TYR A 23 -6.83 -4.29 -9.31
C TYR A 23 -7.94 -4.83 -10.22
N PHE A 24 -9.17 -4.35 -10.05
CA PHE A 24 -10.30 -4.82 -10.86
C PHE A 24 -10.18 -4.47 -12.34
N ILE A 25 -9.60 -3.32 -12.68
CA ILE A 25 -9.39 -2.91 -14.07
C ILE A 25 -8.37 -3.79 -14.76
N TYR A 26 -7.20 -3.96 -14.15
CA TYR A 26 -6.07 -4.54 -14.85
C TYR A 26 -6.01 -6.07 -14.75
N ARG A 27 -6.59 -6.72 -13.73
CA ARG A 27 -6.42 -8.17 -13.44
C ARG A 27 -6.68 -9.17 -14.57
N ARG A 28 -7.38 -8.80 -15.65
CA ARG A 28 -7.82 -9.75 -16.69
C ARG A 28 -6.84 -9.95 -17.86
N ASN A 29 -5.98 -8.97 -18.15
CA ASN A 29 -5.17 -8.95 -19.37
C ASN A 29 -3.68 -8.68 -19.10
N LEU A 30 -3.13 -9.23 -18.01
CA LEU A 30 -1.74 -8.98 -17.61
C LEU A 30 -0.84 -10.16 -17.88
N SER A 31 0.43 -9.85 -18.21
CA SER A 31 1.48 -10.85 -18.11
C SER A 31 1.61 -11.33 -16.66
N LYS A 32 2.20 -12.52 -16.48
CA LYS A 32 2.45 -13.10 -15.14
C LYS A 32 3.24 -12.15 -14.24
N ILE A 33 4.16 -11.38 -14.81
CA ILE A 33 4.98 -10.40 -14.07
C ILE A 33 4.12 -9.22 -13.61
N SER A 34 3.34 -8.60 -14.50
CA SER A 34 2.44 -7.50 -14.15
C SER A 34 1.38 -7.93 -13.14
N SER A 35 0.81 -9.13 -13.30
CA SER A 35 -0.15 -9.68 -12.35
C SER A 35 0.46 -9.90 -10.96
N ASN A 36 1.72 -10.35 -10.89
CA ASN A 36 2.42 -10.51 -9.61
C ASN A 36 2.62 -9.16 -8.92
N TRP A 37 3.08 -8.13 -9.63
CA TRP A 37 3.22 -6.78 -9.05
C TRP A 37 1.89 -6.16 -8.65
N LEU A 38 0.82 -6.43 -9.40
CA LEU A 38 -0.53 -5.97 -9.06
C LEU A 38 -1.02 -6.63 -7.76
N ASN A 39 -0.87 -7.95 -7.65
CA ASN A 39 -1.20 -8.71 -6.43
C ASN A 39 -0.37 -8.25 -5.23
N SER A 40 0.94 -8.08 -5.41
CA SER A 40 1.84 -7.58 -4.37
C SER A 40 1.44 -6.18 -3.89
N SER A 41 1.06 -5.28 -4.80
CA SER A 41 0.61 -3.93 -4.44
C SER A 41 -0.64 -3.97 -3.55
N VAL A 42 -1.60 -4.85 -3.87
CA VAL A 42 -2.80 -5.06 -3.04
C VAL A 42 -2.45 -5.65 -1.67
N LEU A 43 -1.57 -6.65 -1.63
CA LEU A 43 -1.14 -7.26 -0.37
C LEU A 43 -0.44 -6.24 0.53
N LEU A 44 0.48 -5.45 -0.03
CA LEU A 44 1.28 -4.47 0.70
C LEU A 44 0.42 -3.33 1.27
N ILE A 45 -0.58 -2.83 0.53
CA ILE A 45 -1.47 -1.79 1.06
C ILE A 45 -2.37 -2.33 2.19
N CYS A 46 -2.77 -3.62 2.13
CA CYS A 46 -3.49 -4.26 3.23
C CYS A 46 -2.60 -4.40 4.48
N LEU A 47 -1.35 -4.86 4.32
CA LEU A 47 -0.37 -4.93 5.41
C LEU A 47 -0.10 -3.55 6.02
N GLN A 48 0.01 -2.52 5.19
CA GLN A 48 0.18 -1.14 5.62
C GLN A 48 -0.98 -0.68 6.50
N LEU A 49 -2.23 -0.94 6.10
CA LEU A 49 -3.40 -0.56 6.87
C LEU A 49 -3.45 -1.28 8.22
N ILE A 50 -3.15 -2.58 8.24
CA ILE A 50 -3.09 -3.38 9.49
C ILE A 50 -2.03 -2.81 10.44
N LEU A 51 -0.80 -2.58 9.96
CA LEU A 51 0.26 -1.99 10.77
C LEU A 51 -0.10 -0.59 11.28
N GLY A 52 -0.74 0.24 10.44
CA GLY A 52 -1.20 1.57 10.83
C GLY A 52 -2.21 1.54 11.98
N VAL A 53 -3.15 0.60 11.95
CA VAL A 53 -4.13 0.39 13.03
C VAL A 53 -3.44 -0.15 14.29
N LEU A 54 -2.50 -1.10 14.15
CA LEU A 54 -1.76 -1.66 15.28
C LEU A 54 -0.96 -0.61 16.05
N ILE A 55 -0.37 0.39 15.37
CA ILE A 55 0.33 1.51 16.03
C ILE A 55 -0.62 2.28 16.94
N VAL A 56 -1.83 2.59 16.45
CA VAL A 56 -2.84 3.36 17.21
C VAL A 56 -3.31 2.58 18.43
N LEU A 57 -3.47 1.26 18.31
CA LEU A 57 -3.91 0.40 19.41
C LEU A 57 -2.82 0.18 20.48
N ASN A 58 -1.54 0.14 20.09
CA ASN A 58 -0.42 -0.20 20.98
C ASN A 58 0.39 1.03 21.46
N ILE A 59 -0.23 2.20 21.49
CA ILE A 59 0.48 3.46 21.75
C ILE A 59 0.79 3.74 23.24
N ASN A 60 0.35 2.87 24.16
CA ASN A 60 0.57 3.02 25.61
C ASN A 60 1.71 2.12 26.12
N PRO A 61 2.75 2.65 26.78
CA PRO A 61 2.96 4.03 27.25
C PRO A 61 3.67 4.96 26.24
N GLY A 62 3.99 4.50 25.04
CA GLY A 62 4.62 5.31 23.99
C GLY A 62 4.47 4.69 22.60
N ILE A 63 4.88 5.44 21.57
CA ILE A 63 4.77 4.97 20.17
C ILE A 63 5.64 3.72 20.01
N PRO A 64 5.06 2.57 19.61
CA PRO A 64 5.81 1.35 19.43
C PRO A 64 6.70 1.48 18.19
N LEU A 65 8.00 1.69 18.42
CA LEU A 65 9.00 1.95 17.39
C LEU A 65 9.01 0.87 16.31
N PHE A 66 8.92 -0.39 16.71
CA PHE A 66 8.91 -1.52 15.78
C PHE A 66 7.78 -1.41 14.76
N TYR A 67 6.52 -1.23 15.20
CA TYR A 67 5.39 -1.10 14.30
C TYR A 67 5.51 0.15 13.40
N GLY A 68 6.02 1.26 13.95
CA GLY A 68 6.26 2.49 13.19
C GLY A 68 7.27 2.30 12.05
N VAL A 69 8.42 1.69 12.33
CA VAL A 69 9.46 1.41 11.33
C VAL A 69 8.98 0.36 10.32
N SER A 70 8.29 -0.69 10.77
CA SER A 70 7.69 -1.68 9.88
C SER A 70 6.66 -1.06 8.94
N HIS A 71 5.79 -0.18 9.44
CA HIS A 71 4.82 0.55 8.62
C HIS A 71 5.52 1.45 7.59
N GLN A 72 6.61 2.13 7.95
CA GLN A 72 7.36 2.93 6.97
C GLN A 72 8.01 2.05 5.89
N LEU A 73 8.59 0.91 6.28
CA LEU A 73 9.21 -0.03 5.35
C LEU A 73 8.19 -0.64 4.39
N VAL A 74 7.03 -1.10 4.90
CA VAL A 74 5.96 -1.66 4.06
C VAL A 74 5.39 -0.59 3.12
N GLY A 75 5.31 0.67 3.56
CA GLY A 75 4.94 1.80 2.71
C GLY A 75 5.91 2.04 1.55
N LEU A 76 7.22 1.93 1.80
CA LEU A 76 8.24 2.01 0.76
C LEU A 76 8.17 0.81 -0.21
N LEU A 77 7.95 -0.39 0.30
CA LEU A 77 7.73 -1.59 -0.53
C LEU A 77 6.47 -1.45 -1.40
N PHE A 78 5.38 -0.90 -0.85
CA PHE A 78 4.17 -0.61 -1.61
C PHE A 78 4.47 0.37 -2.76
N PHE A 79 5.14 1.49 -2.46
CA PHE A 79 5.49 2.48 -3.48
C PHE A 79 6.39 1.90 -4.59
N THR A 80 7.40 1.12 -4.22
CA THR A 80 8.29 0.46 -5.19
C THR A 80 7.55 -0.59 -6.02
N SER A 81 6.63 -1.36 -5.41
CA SER A 81 5.74 -2.29 -6.14
C SER A 81 4.91 -1.58 -7.20
N LEU A 82 4.38 -0.39 -6.90
CA LEU A 82 3.65 0.42 -7.88
C LEU A 82 4.54 0.89 -9.04
N LEU A 83 5.79 1.27 -8.77
CA LEU A 83 6.75 1.63 -9.83
C LEU A 83 7.01 0.44 -10.75
N PHE A 84 7.31 -0.74 -10.21
CA PHE A 84 7.52 -1.95 -11.00
C PHE A 84 6.27 -2.39 -11.76
N LEU A 85 5.09 -2.28 -11.14
CA LEU A 85 3.82 -2.50 -11.81
C LEU A 85 3.69 -1.58 -13.03
N LYS A 86 3.92 -0.27 -12.86
CA LYS A 86 3.87 0.70 -13.97
C LYS A 86 4.81 0.34 -15.11
N PHE A 87 6.06 -0.05 -14.80
CA PHE A 87 7.02 -0.47 -15.82
C PHE A 87 6.59 -1.76 -16.54
N SER A 88 6.05 -2.72 -15.80
CA SER A 88 5.57 -3.99 -16.34
C SER A 88 4.34 -3.80 -17.22
N LEU A 89 3.37 -2.97 -16.79
CA LEU A 89 2.17 -2.63 -17.57
C LEU A 89 2.52 -1.94 -18.89
N ARG A 90 3.52 -1.05 -18.89
CA ARG A 90 3.97 -0.38 -20.12
C ARG A 90 4.46 -1.39 -21.16
N LYS A 91 5.11 -2.47 -20.73
CA LYS A 91 5.60 -3.53 -21.62
C LYS A 91 4.47 -4.42 -22.14
N ASP A 92 3.38 -4.57 -21.38
CA ASP A 92 2.24 -5.38 -21.78
C ASP A 92 1.29 -4.64 -22.74
N ILE A 93 1.27 -3.30 -22.71
CA ILE A 93 0.37 -2.45 -23.54
C ILE A 93 1.01 -2.04 -24.87
N ASN A 94 2.34 -1.94 -24.93
CA ASN A 94 3.11 -1.60 -26.15
C ASN A 94 3.44 -2.86 -26.96
#